data_AF-A0A7J3I2Z7-F1
#
_entry.id   AF-A0A7J3I2Z7-F1
#
_cell.length_a   1.000
_cell.length_b   1.000
_cell.length_c   1.000
_cell.angle_alpha   90.00
_cell.angle_beta   90.00
_cell.angle_gamma   90.00
#
_symmetry.space_group_name_H-M   'P 1'
#
loop_
_entity.id
_entity.type
_entity.pdbx_description
1 polymer ?
#
loop_
_entity_poly.entity_id
_entity_poly.type
_entity_poly.pdbx_seq_one_letter_code
_entity_poly.pdbx_strand_id
1 'polypeptide(L)'
;MSVTVTFEPEGRRIRSQPASILEIARNADVSLRSDCGGKGVCGKCKVVITGGNAKLNSPTSVELKHLKSEELSSGYRLACQAQVAGGSLTVLVPPESRMAARKIAEVSIEQEVPLEPAVVKIPLT
;
A
#
# COMPACT_ATOMS: atom_id res chain seq x y z
N MET A 1 -0.26 -2.31 25.62
CA MET A 1 -1.48 -1.82 24.92
C MET A 1 -1.53 -2.48 23.56
N SER A 2 -2.67 -3.05 23.14
CA SER A 2 -2.81 -3.65 21.80
C SER A 2 -3.54 -2.71 20.86
N VAL A 3 -3.11 -2.68 19.60
CA VAL A 3 -3.74 -1.93 18.52
C VAL A 3 -4.38 -2.92 17.54
N THR A 4 -5.59 -2.62 17.07
CA THR A 4 -6.23 -3.37 16.00
C THR A 4 -6.47 -2.46 14.80
N VAL A 5 -5.97 -2.85 13.63
CA VAL A 5 -6.13 -2.07 12.41
C VAL A 5 -6.80 -2.92 11.34
N THR A 6 -7.84 -2.37 10.73
CA THR A 6 -8.53 -2.96 9.59
C THR A 6 -8.19 -2.15 8.35
N PHE A 7 -7.61 -2.79 7.33
CA PHE A 7 -7.25 -2.18 6.06
C PHE A 7 -8.29 -2.48 5.00
N GLU A 8 -8.92 -1.44 4.46
CA GLU A 8 -9.86 -1.52 3.35
C GLU A 8 -9.20 -1.02 2.05
N PRO A 9 -9.56 -1.57 0.88
CA PRO A 9 -10.61 -2.55 0.62
C PRO A 9 -10.14 -4.01 0.68
N GLU A 10 -8.87 -4.28 1.05
CA GLU A 10 -8.38 -5.67 1.14
C GLU A 10 -9.05 -6.47 2.28
N GLY A 11 -9.76 -5.80 3.19
CA GLY A 11 -10.47 -6.42 4.32
C GLY A 11 -9.53 -7.04 5.36
N ARG A 12 -8.24 -6.69 5.33
CA ARG A 12 -7.23 -7.31 6.21
C ARG A 12 -7.26 -6.68 7.58
N ARG A 13 -7.41 -7.50 8.61
CA ARG A 13 -7.42 -7.06 10.00
C ARG A 13 -6.25 -7.68 10.75
N ILE A 14 -5.45 -6.83 11.40
CA ILE A 14 -4.31 -7.28 12.21
C ILE A 14 -4.37 -6.67 13.61
N ARG A 15 -3.87 -7.44 14.59
CA ARG A 15 -3.58 -6.96 15.93
C ARG A 15 -2.08 -6.82 16.09
N SER A 16 -1.61 -5.64 16.48
CA SER A 16 -0.19 -5.31 16.62
C SER A 16 0.08 -4.54 17.92
N GLN A 17 1.35 -4.40 18.25
CA GLN A 17 1.82 -3.43 19.24
C GLN A 17 1.71 -1.99 18.68
N PRO A 18 1.78 -0.97 19.55
CA PRO A 18 1.78 0.44 19.14
C PRO A 18 2.92 0.71 18.16
N ALA A 19 2.57 1.15 16.96
CA ALA A 19 3.49 1.33 15.84
C ALA A 19 2.90 2.33 14.84
N SER A 20 3.67 2.66 13.80
CA SER A 20 3.15 3.44 12.67
C SER A 20 2.15 2.63 11.84
N ILE A 21 1.18 3.29 11.20
CA ILE A 21 0.24 2.62 10.29
C ILE A 21 1.01 1.89 9.17
N LEU A 22 2.13 2.44 8.71
CA LEU A 22 3.00 1.79 7.71
C LEU A 22 3.57 0.45 8.20
N GLU A 23 4.09 0.38 9.43
CA GLU A 23 4.62 -0.88 9.99
C GLU A 23 3.51 -1.90 10.20
N ILE A 24 2.35 -1.45 10.70
CA ILE A 24 1.19 -2.32 10.89
C ILE A 24 0.68 -2.85 9.54
N ALA A 25 0.69 -2.01 8.50
CA ALA A 25 0.34 -2.42 7.14
C ALA A 25 1.31 -3.47 6.61
N ARG A 26 2.63 -3.28 6.80
CA ARG A 26 3.64 -4.28 6.42
C ARG A 26 3.43 -5.62 7.13
N ASN A 27 3.13 -5.60 8.43
CA ASN A 27 2.82 -6.82 9.19
C ASN A 27 1.51 -7.47 8.75
N ALA A 28 0.54 -6.65 8.31
CA ALA A 28 -0.70 -7.11 7.69
C ALA A 28 -0.51 -7.50 6.23
N ASP A 29 0.73 -7.46 5.69
CA ASP A 29 1.06 -7.76 4.30
C ASP A 29 0.27 -6.89 3.30
N VAL A 30 -0.12 -5.69 3.75
CA VAL A 30 -0.73 -4.60 2.96
C VAL A 30 0.40 -3.72 2.42
N SER A 31 0.58 -3.73 1.10
CA SER A 31 1.69 -3.04 0.46
C SER A 31 1.38 -1.57 0.19
N LEU A 32 1.90 -0.69 1.04
CA LEU A 32 1.85 0.77 0.88
C LEU A 32 3.11 1.31 0.20
N ARG A 33 2.95 2.31 -0.67
CA ARG A 33 4.08 3.03 -1.28
C ARG A 33 4.91 3.72 -0.22
N SER A 34 6.15 3.26 -0.04
CA SER A 34 7.09 3.83 0.92
C SER A 34 8.47 4.06 0.32
N ASP A 35 8.55 4.71 -0.84
CA ASP A 35 9.81 5.00 -1.55
C ASP A 35 10.84 5.73 -0.68
N CYS A 36 10.37 6.59 0.23
CA CYS A 36 11.21 7.32 1.17
C CYS A 36 11.53 6.56 2.48
N GLY A 37 11.18 5.28 2.58
CA GLY A 37 11.45 4.44 3.75
C GLY A 37 10.75 4.89 5.04
N GLY A 38 9.72 5.72 4.95
CA GLY A 38 9.00 6.25 6.11
C GLY A 38 9.48 7.62 6.63
N LYS A 39 10.44 8.26 5.94
CA LYS A 39 10.97 9.60 6.30
C LYS A 39 9.98 10.77 6.10
N GLY A 40 8.79 10.51 5.57
CA GLY A 40 7.74 11.52 5.36
C GLY A 40 7.97 12.48 4.18
N VAL A 41 9.14 12.48 3.53
CA VAL A 41 9.46 13.42 2.42
C VAL A 41 8.77 13.12 1.08
N CYS A 42 8.30 11.89 0.87
CA CYS A 42 7.72 11.50 -0.43
C CYS A 42 6.21 11.77 -0.54
N GLY A 43 5.47 11.84 0.58
CA GLY A 43 4.02 12.07 0.57
C GLY A 43 3.15 11.01 -0.11
N LYS A 44 3.71 9.87 -0.54
CA LYS A 44 3.01 8.82 -1.32
C LYS A 44 2.26 7.79 -0.47
N CYS A 45 2.57 7.68 0.81
CA CYS A 45 1.95 6.74 1.75
C CYS A 45 0.62 7.26 2.32
N LYS A 46 -0.21 7.90 1.49
CA LYS A 46 -1.49 8.45 1.91
C LYS A 46 -2.45 7.33 2.30
N VAL A 47 -3.17 7.53 3.39
CA VAL A 47 -4.25 6.66 3.86
C VAL A 47 -5.38 7.51 4.41
N VAL A 48 -6.60 6.98 4.39
CA VAL A 48 -7.78 7.67 4.92
C VAL A 48 -8.29 6.91 6.13
N ILE A 49 -8.43 7.58 7.25
CA ILE A 49 -8.98 6.99 8.46
C ILE A 49 -10.50 7.14 8.38
N THR A 50 -11.21 6.05 8.11
CA THR A 50 -12.67 6.06 7.91
C THR A 50 -13.44 5.90 9.22
N GLY A 51 -12.81 5.34 10.25
CA GLY A 51 -13.43 5.23 11.57
C GLY A 51 -12.54 4.54 12.59
N GLY A 52 -12.93 4.62 13.86
CA GLY A 52 -12.20 4.01 14.96
C GLY A 52 -12.08 4.89 16.19
N ASN A 53 -11.71 4.27 17.30
CA ASN A 53 -11.43 4.91 18.58
C ASN A 53 -9.93 4.88 18.93
N ALA A 54 -9.08 4.71 17.92
CA ALA A 54 -7.64 4.63 18.13
C ALA A 54 -7.05 5.98 18.55
N LYS A 55 -6.12 5.94 19.50
CA LYS A 55 -5.31 7.09 19.90
C LYS A 55 -4.21 7.30 18.87
N LEU A 56 -4.44 8.23 17.96
CA LEU A 56 -3.46 8.67 16.96
C LEU A 56 -2.72 9.91 17.45
N ASN A 57 -1.50 10.11 16.97
CA ASN A 57 -0.79 11.37 17.13
C ASN A 57 -1.46 12.50 16.32
N SER A 58 -1.28 13.73 16.79
CA SER A 58 -1.64 14.93 16.04
C SER A 58 -0.92 14.97 14.69
N PRO A 59 -1.51 15.64 13.67
CA PRO A 59 -0.87 15.78 12.37
C PRO A 59 0.54 16.38 12.49
N THR A 60 1.54 15.72 11.92
CA THR A 60 2.91 16.23 11.97
C THR A 60 3.11 17.39 10.97
N SER A 61 4.14 18.20 11.17
CA SER A 61 4.50 19.28 10.24
C SER A 61 4.77 18.80 8.82
N VAL A 62 5.19 17.54 8.66
CA VAL A 62 5.40 16.90 7.37
C VAL A 62 4.07 16.60 6.68
N GLU A 63 3.06 16.12 7.44
CA GLU A 63 1.72 15.91 6.91
C GLU A 63 1.11 17.23 6.42
N LEU A 64 1.27 18.32 7.18
CA LEU A 64 0.80 19.65 6.81
C LEU A 64 1.46 20.22 5.54
N LYS A 65 2.65 19.75 5.17
CA LYS A 65 3.34 20.15 3.93
C LYS A 65 2.83 19.38 2.70
N HIS A 66 2.38 18.14 2.89
CA HIS A 66 1.99 17.25 1.79
C HIS A 66 0.47 17.09 1.62
N LEU A 67 -0.30 17.40 2.66
CA LEU A 67 -1.76 17.31 2.69
C LEU A 67 -2.35 18.70 2.91
N LYS A 68 -3.42 19.01 2.19
CA LYS A 68 -4.21 20.22 2.44
C LYS A 68 -4.98 20.08 3.76
N SER A 69 -5.34 21.21 4.36
CA SER A 69 -6.18 21.25 5.57
C SER A 69 -7.53 20.52 5.37
N GLU A 70 -8.11 20.62 4.18
CA GLU A 70 -9.33 19.91 3.77
C GLU A 70 -9.15 18.39 3.74
N GLU A 71 -8.01 17.91 3.22
CA GLU A 71 -7.67 16.47 3.21
C GLU A 71 -7.51 15.95 4.65
N LEU A 72 -6.78 16.69 5.50
CA LEU A 72 -6.62 16.32 6.92
C LEU A 72 -7.96 16.26 7.65
N SER A 73 -8.87 17.20 7.36
CA SER A 73 -10.22 17.22 7.93
C SER A 73 -11.08 16.07 7.43
N SER A 74 -10.82 15.59 6.21
CA SER A 74 -11.45 14.41 5.62
C SER A 74 -10.84 13.08 6.10
N GLY A 75 -9.88 13.12 7.04
CA GLY A 75 -9.25 11.93 7.62
C GLY A 75 -8.04 11.40 6.85
N TYR A 76 -7.52 12.14 5.87
CA TYR A 76 -6.28 11.76 5.19
C TYR A 76 -5.09 11.93 6.13
N ARG A 77 -4.22 10.93 6.17
CA ARG A 77 -2.97 10.91 6.95
C ARG A 77 -1.86 10.26 6.15
N LEU A 78 -0.62 10.52 6.51
CA LEU A 78 0.53 9.78 5.99
C LEU A 78 0.79 8.56 6.88
N ALA A 79 0.66 7.36 6.34
CA ALA A 79 0.79 6.12 7.10
C ALA A 79 2.13 5.99 7.85
N CYS A 80 3.21 6.59 7.34
CA CYS A 80 4.52 6.57 7.99
C CYS A 80 4.65 7.55 9.16
N GLN A 81 3.80 8.59 9.23
CA GLN A 81 3.82 9.60 10.28
C GLN A 81 2.69 9.40 11.30
N ALA A 82 1.63 8.71 10.90
CA ALA A 82 0.52 8.34 11.77
C ALA A 82 0.94 7.21 12.70
N GLN A 83 1.19 7.54 13.97
CA GLN A 83 1.48 6.58 15.03
C GLN A 83 0.23 6.24 15.82
N VAL A 84 0.02 4.95 16.06
CA VAL A 84 -1.13 4.46 16.80
C VAL A 84 -0.69 3.96 18.17
N ALA A 85 -1.12 4.65 19.23
CA ALA A 85 -0.74 4.34 20.61
C ALA A 85 -1.62 3.23 21.24
N GLY A 86 -2.85 3.05 20.74
CA GLY A 86 -3.80 2.07 21.29
C GLY A 86 -5.19 2.19 20.68
N GLY A 87 -6.00 1.13 20.76
CA GLY A 87 -7.40 1.12 20.32
C GLY A 87 -7.62 0.40 18.98
N SER A 88 -8.73 0.70 18.32
CA SER A 88 -9.08 0.12 17.01
C SER A 88 -9.35 1.19 15.96
N LEU A 89 -8.85 1.00 14.73
CA LEU A 89 -9.18 1.87 13.60
C LEU A 89 -9.34 1.11 12.29
N THR A 90 -10.15 1.68 11.42
CA THR A 90 -10.33 1.30 10.02
C THR A 90 -9.63 2.32 9.15
N VAL A 91 -8.77 1.82 8.28
CA VAL A 91 -7.93 2.58 7.37
C VAL A 91 -8.26 2.17 5.95
N LEU A 92 -8.75 3.11 5.16
CA LEU A 92 -8.92 2.95 3.74
C LEU A 92 -7.62 3.33 3.03
N VAL A 93 -7.10 2.40 2.22
CA VAL A 93 -5.90 2.61 1.41
C VAL A 93 -6.33 3.05 0.01
N PRO A 94 -6.09 4.33 -0.38
CA PRO A 94 -6.42 4.80 -1.72
C PRO A 94 -5.58 4.07 -2.79
N PRO A 95 -6.12 3.87 -4.01
CA PRO A 95 -5.45 3.10 -5.06
C PRO A 95 -4.09 3.70 -5.47
N GLU A 96 -3.93 5.02 -5.39
CA GLU A 96 -2.69 5.73 -5.69
C GLU A 96 -1.52 5.34 -4.77
N SER A 97 -1.84 5.01 -3.52
CA SER A 97 -0.87 4.64 -2.48
C SER A 97 -0.65 3.13 -2.38
N ARG A 98 -1.50 2.32 -3.01
CA ARG A 98 -1.26 0.88 -3.11
C ARG A 98 -0.04 0.67 -4.00
N MET A 99 0.93 -0.07 -3.49
CA MET A 99 1.82 -0.79 -4.39
C MET A 99 0.99 -1.96 -4.89
N ALA A 100 0.16 -1.69 -5.90
CA ALA A 100 -0.42 -2.77 -6.67
C ALA A 100 0.78 -3.62 -7.07
N ALA A 101 0.82 -4.86 -6.55
CA ALA A 101 1.63 -5.90 -7.13
C ALA A 101 1.39 -5.75 -8.62
N ARG A 102 2.47 -5.54 -9.39
CA ARG A 102 2.41 -5.66 -10.84
C ARG A 102 1.59 -6.93 -11.06
N LYS A 103 0.34 -6.80 -11.50
CA LYS A 103 -0.32 -7.87 -12.22
C LYS A 103 0.53 -7.98 -13.47
N ILE A 104 1.64 -8.69 -13.36
CA ILE A 104 2.04 -9.55 -14.46
C ILE A 104 0.83 -10.46 -14.51
N ALA A 105 -0.13 -10.11 -15.35
CA ALA A 105 -0.99 -11.12 -15.87
C ALA A 105 0.01 -12.06 -16.54
N GLU A 106 0.37 -13.15 -15.86
CA GLU A 106 0.81 -14.37 -16.53
C GLU A 106 -0.37 -14.81 -17.40
N VAL A 107 -0.64 -14.04 -18.45
CA VAL A 107 -1.21 -14.61 -19.66
C VAL A 107 0.03 -15.15 -20.36
N SER A 108 0.44 -16.33 -19.90
CA SER A 108 1.14 -17.26 -20.77
C SER A 108 0.14 -17.58 -21.87
N ILE A 109 0.20 -16.82 -22.96
CA ILE A 109 -0.31 -17.33 -24.23
C ILE A 109 0.59 -18.51 -24.60
N GLU A 110 0.20 -19.71 -24.17
CA GLU A 110 0.62 -20.95 -24.83
C GLU A 110 -0.02 -20.95 -26.22
N GLN A 111 0.47 -20.07 -27.09
CA GLN A 111 0.13 -20.16 -28.49
C GLN A 111 1.18 -21.07 -29.11
N GLU A 112 0.77 -22.27 -29.49
CA GLU A 112 1.56 -23.15 -30.33
C GLU A 112 1.89 -22.37 -31.62
N VAL A 113 3.08 -21.79 -31.67
CA VAL A 113 3.58 -21.16 -32.89
C VAL A 113 3.96 -22.31 -33.82
N PRO A 114 3.31 -22.47 -34.98
CA PRO A 114 3.79 -23.43 -35.97
C PRO A 114 5.20 -23.00 -36.38
N LEU A 115 6.14 -23.94 -36.28
CA LEU A 115 7.52 -23.70 -36.68
C LEU A 115 7.58 -23.59 -38.21
N GLU A 116 7.54 -22.36 -38.71
CA GLU A 116 7.84 -22.02 -40.10
C GLU A 116 9.23 -21.38 -40.19
N PRO A 117 10.32 -22.17 -40.06
CA PRO A 117 11.67 -21.62 -40.13
C PRO A 117 11.93 -21.06 -41.54
N ALA A 118 12.47 -19.84 -41.60
CA ALA A 118 12.87 -19.20 -42.86
C ALA A 118 14.02 -19.91 -43.59
N VAL A 119 14.59 -20.96 -42.99
CA VAL A 119 15.71 -21.74 -43.53
C VAL A 119 15.35 -23.22 -43.49
N VAL A 120 15.37 -23.87 -44.65
CA VAL A 120 15.13 -25.31 -44.80
C VAL A 120 16.45 -26.00 -45.17
N LYS A 121 16.75 -27.14 -44.53
CA LYS A 121 17.88 -27.98 -44.94
C LYS A 121 17.55 -28.67 -46.26
N ILE A 122 18.36 -28.43 -47.28
CA ILE A 122 18.30 -29.15 -48.55
C ILE A 122 19.33 -30.29 -48.48
N PRO A 123 18.91 -31.57 -48.54
CA PRO A 123 19.86 -32.66 -48.68
C PRO A 123 20.47 -32.62 -50.09
N LEU A 124 21.80 -32.57 -50.16
CA LEU A 124 22.55 -32.73 -51.41
C LEU A 124 22.74 -34.25 -51.64
N THR A 125 22.18 -34.77 -52.74
CA THR A 125 22.46 -36.11 -53.25
C THR A 125 23.62 -36.05 -54.23
#